data_AF-A0A1H5FPV7-F1
#
_entry.id   AF-A0A1H5FPV7-F1
#
_cell.length_a   1.000
_cell.length_b   1.000
_cell.length_c   1.000
_cell.angle_alpha   90.00
_cell.angle_beta   90.00
_cell.angle_gamma   90.00
#
_symmetry.space_group_name_H-M   'P 1'
#
loop_
_entity.id
_entity.type
_entity.pdbx_description
1 polymer ?
#
loop_
_entity_poly.entity_id
_entity_poly.type
_entity_poly.pdbx_seq_one_letter_code
_entity_poly.pdbx_strand_id
1 'polypeptide(L)'
;MDQWQFTRFVTLATNDPALASAQLPTSRLPYGVLRQRLRAWDARINHAILGKFWARLDADRIWAFYFLEKPHSNPHWHGLIRFFPVDNMSFADQEQILDTSAEKLWKELVPSGTVDVTPITRQRGVIEYVSKMLGFELSYEHFVTPDELKLG
;
A
#
# COMPACT_ATOMS: atom_id res chain seq x y z
N MET A 1 -4.26 -23.88 8.96
CA MET A 1 -5.25 -23.26 8.07
C MET A 1 -4.64 -21.95 7.61
N ASP A 2 -4.27 -21.89 6.34
CA ASP A 2 -3.59 -20.72 5.77
C ASP A 2 -4.59 -19.56 5.70
N GLN A 3 -4.38 -18.53 6.53
CA GLN A 3 -5.25 -17.36 6.56
C GLN A 3 -5.00 -16.53 5.29
N TRP A 4 -5.79 -16.79 4.25
CA TRP A 4 -5.87 -15.99 3.01
C TRP A 4 -6.58 -14.64 3.20
N GLN A 5 -6.58 -14.10 4.41
CA GLN A 5 -7.43 -12.97 4.80
C GLN A 5 -6.65 -11.67 4.78
N PHE A 6 -7.32 -10.60 4.34
CA PHE A 6 -6.81 -9.25 4.50
C PHE A 6 -7.04 -8.79 5.93
N THR A 7 -6.05 -8.15 6.52
CA THR A 7 -6.06 -7.72 7.92
C THR A 7 -6.25 -6.22 8.05
N ARG A 8 -5.80 -5.45 7.06
CA ARG A 8 -5.79 -3.99 7.11
C ARG A 8 -6.24 -3.36 5.80
N PHE A 9 -7.06 -2.34 5.94
CA PHE A 9 -7.40 -1.39 4.89
C PHE A 9 -6.61 -0.11 5.15
N VAL A 10 -5.85 0.35 4.16
CA VAL A 10 -4.98 1.52 4.28
C VAL A 10 -5.40 2.57 3.27
N THR A 11 -5.48 3.83 3.68
CA THR A 11 -5.61 4.98 2.77
C THR A 11 -4.35 5.81 2.87
N LEU A 12 -3.61 5.97 1.77
CA LEU A 12 -2.48 6.89 1.67
C LEU A 12 -2.89 8.07 0.80
N ALA A 13 -3.11 9.23 1.39
CA ALA A 13 -3.60 10.41 0.67
C ALA A 13 -2.57 11.53 0.63
N THR A 14 -2.72 12.44 -0.33
CA THR A 14 -2.00 13.71 -0.41
C THR A 14 -2.92 14.78 -0.99
N ASN A 15 -2.75 16.01 -0.53
CA ASN A 15 -3.42 17.18 -1.11
C ASN A 15 -2.63 17.80 -2.27
N ASP A 16 -1.52 17.18 -2.71
CA ASP A 16 -0.69 17.68 -3.81
C ASP A 16 -1.01 16.94 -5.13
N PRO A 17 -1.89 17.49 -6.00
CA PRO A 17 -2.21 16.89 -7.29
C PRO A 17 -1.03 16.94 -8.28
N ALA A 18 0.01 17.74 -8.02
CA ALA A 18 1.20 17.78 -8.87
C ALA A 18 1.96 16.45 -8.81
N LEU A 19 1.94 15.76 -7.66
CA LEU A 19 2.56 14.43 -7.52
C LEU A 19 1.92 13.38 -8.43
N ALA A 20 0.60 13.43 -8.61
CA ALA A 20 -0.11 12.54 -9.52
C ALA A 20 0.17 12.88 -10.98
N SER A 21 0.35 14.17 -11.29
CA SER A 21 0.63 14.63 -12.67
C SER A 21 2.10 14.45 -13.07
N ALA A 22 3.01 14.31 -12.10
CA ALA A 22 4.44 14.19 -12.35
C ALA A 22 4.83 12.80 -12.88
N GLN A 23 5.59 12.80 -13.96
CA GLN A 23 6.13 11.61 -14.61
C GLN A 23 7.55 11.31 -14.12
N LEU A 24 7.92 10.03 -14.10
CA LEU A 24 9.31 9.65 -13.89
C LEU A 24 10.07 9.75 -15.21
N PRO A 25 11.30 10.31 -15.23
CA PRO A 25 12.11 10.35 -16.45
C PRO A 25 12.40 8.95 -17.02
N THR A 26 12.38 7.93 -16.17
CA THR A 26 12.77 6.54 -16.46
C THR A 26 11.58 5.61 -16.69
N SER A 27 10.34 6.08 -16.56
CA SER A 27 9.14 5.23 -16.67
C SER A 27 8.02 5.95 -17.40
N ARG A 28 7.31 5.22 -18.26
CA ARG A 28 6.09 5.69 -18.94
C ARG A 28 4.81 5.31 -18.19
N LEU A 29 4.93 4.73 -17.00
CA LEU A 29 3.76 4.36 -16.21
C LEU A 29 2.99 5.61 -15.76
N PRO A 30 1.65 5.64 -15.93
CA PRO A 30 0.81 6.72 -15.42
C PRO A 30 1.04 6.95 -13.92
N TYR A 31 0.99 8.21 -13.49
CA TYR A 31 1.18 8.62 -12.10
C TYR A 31 2.54 8.19 -11.52
N GLY A 32 3.59 8.22 -12.34
CA GLY A 32 4.89 7.63 -12.05
C GLY A 32 5.50 8.05 -10.71
N VAL A 33 5.50 9.35 -10.39
CA VAL A 33 6.04 9.84 -9.11
C VAL A 33 5.17 9.37 -7.94
N LEU A 34 3.85 9.49 -8.04
CA LEU A 34 2.93 9.03 -7.00
C LEU A 34 3.02 7.52 -6.75
N ARG A 35 3.16 6.71 -7.81
CA ARG A 35 3.43 5.26 -7.71
C ARG A 35 4.79 4.98 -7.07
N GLN A 36 5.83 5.76 -7.39
CA GLN A 36 7.13 5.62 -6.75
C GLN A 36 7.05 5.87 -5.24
N ARG A 37 6.27 6.87 -4.81
CA ARG A 37 6.03 7.12 -3.38
C ARG A 37 5.33 5.94 -2.71
N LEU A 38 4.33 5.34 -3.36
CA LEU A 38 3.67 4.13 -2.85
C LEU A 38 4.66 2.97 -2.70
N ARG A 39 5.46 2.66 -3.73
CA ARG A 39 6.46 1.58 -3.68
C ARG A 39 7.50 1.81 -2.59
N ALA A 40 7.99 3.05 -2.45
CA ALA A 40 8.95 3.41 -1.42
C ALA A 40 8.34 3.29 0.00
N TRP A 41 7.05 3.60 0.16
CA TRP A 41 6.33 3.43 1.41
C TRP A 41 6.22 1.95 1.77
N ASP A 42 5.78 1.12 0.82
CA ASP A 42 5.65 -0.33 0.97
C ASP A 42 7.00 -0.98 1.36
N ALA A 43 8.09 -0.60 0.68
CA ALA A 43 9.45 -1.03 1.00
C ALA A 43 9.87 -0.65 2.43
N ARG A 44 9.52 0.56 2.89
CA ARG A 44 9.83 1.02 4.26
C ARG A 44 9.03 0.27 5.32
N ILE A 45 7.78 -0.08 5.05
CA ILE A 45 6.97 -0.92 5.93
C ILE A 45 7.55 -2.33 6.01
N ASN A 46 7.87 -2.94 4.87
CA ASN A 46 8.54 -4.24 4.85
C ASN A 46 9.88 -4.22 5.59
N HIS A 47 10.68 -3.16 5.44
CA HIS A 47 11.90 -2.99 6.23
C HIS A 47 11.62 -2.85 7.73
N ALA A 48 10.55 -2.15 8.12
CA ALA A 48 10.18 -2.01 9.53
C ALA A 48 9.76 -3.34 10.16
N ILE A 49 9.09 -4.21 9.41
CA ILE A 49 8.60 -5.52 9.86
C ILE A 49 9.72 -6.58 9.82
N LEU A 50 10.38 -6.73 8.67
CA LEU A 50 11.33 -7.82 8.40
C LEU A 50 12.80 -7.43 8.65
N GLY A 51 13.06 -6.15 8.90
CA GLY A 51 14.40 -5.62 9.15
C GLY A 51 15.28 -5.50 7.92
N LYS A 52 16.60 -5.37 8.15
CA LYS A 52 17.61 -5.02 7.12
C LYS A 52 17.65 -5.93 5.89
N PHE A 53 17.18 -7.17 6.00
CA PHE A 53 17.23 -8.16 4.92
C PHE A 53 15.88 -8.37 4.24
N TRP A 54 14.87 -7.53 4.52
CA TRP A 54 13.52 -7.62 3.93
C TRP A 54 13.53 -7.84 2.41
N ALA A 55 14.48 -7.20 1.70
CA ALA A 55 14.60 -7.27 0.25
C ALA A 55 14.99 -8.67 -0.29
N ARG A 56 15.37 -9.60 0.59
CA ARG A 56 15.68 -11.00 0.25
C ARG A 56 14.60 -11.97 0.73
N LEU A 57 13.61 -11.47 1.46
CA LEU A 57 12.57 -12.25 2.12
C LEU A 57 11.23 -12.10 1.38
N ASP A 58 11.25 -12.28 0.06
CA ASP A 58 10.12 -11.99 -0.83
C ASP A 58 8.83 -12.74 -0.45
N ALA A 59 8.97 -13.94 0.11
CA ALA A 59 7.85 -14.77 0.56
C ALA A 59 7.23 -14.27 1.88
N ASP A 60 7.97 -13.49 2.65
CA ASP A 60 7.57 -13.03 3.99
C ASP A 60 7.11 -11.55 3.97
N ARG A 61 7.34 -10.85 2.84
CA ARG A 61 6.88 -9.47 2.64
C ARG A 61 5.36 -9.39 2.69
N ILE A 62 4.85 -8.25 3.15
CA ILE A 62 3.41 -8.00 3.13
C ILE A 62 2.85 -8.19 1.72
N TRP A 63 1.68 -8.80 1.63
CA TRP A 63 0.93 -8.87 0.40
C TRP A 63 -0.02 -7.69 0.34
N ALA A 64 0.18 -6.80 -0.63
CA ALA A 64 -0.63 -5.60 -0.74
C ALA A 64 -1.12 -5.35 -2.16
N PHE A 65 -2.32 -4.81 -2.26
CA PHE A 65 -2.95 -4.41 -3.50
C PHE A 65 -3.55 -3.01 -3.32
N TYR A 66 -3.30 -2.09 -4.25
CA TYR A 66 -3.73 -0.70 -4.11
C TYR A 66 -4.54 -0.21 -5.31
N PHE A 67 -5.62 0.53 -5.04
CA PHE A 67 -6.42 1.22 -6.04
C PHE A 67 -6.18 2.73 -5.97
N LEU A 68 -6.01 3.37 -7.12
CA LEU A 68 -5.93 4.83 -7.21
C LEU A 68 -7.32 5.45 -7.20
N GLU A 69 -7.50 6.55 -6.46
CA GLU A 69 -8.68 7.38 -6.50
C GLU A 69 -8.34 8.87 -6.61
N LYS A 70 -9.20 9.60 -7.35
CA LYS A 70 -9.22 11.08 -7.47
C LYS A 70 -7.85 11.76 -7.69
N PRO A 71 -7.02 11.32 -8.65
CA PRO A 71 -5.65 11.80 -8.81
C PRO A 71 -5.51 13.28 -9.21
N HIS A 72 -6.60 13.97 -9.58
CA HIS A 72 -6.55 15.37 -10.00
C HIS A 72 -7.10 16.35 -8.95
N SER A 73 -7.58 15.85 -7.80
CA SER A 73 -8.15 16.71 -6.75
C SER A 73 -7.64 16.38 -5.36
N ASN A 74 -7.59 15.09 -5.01
CA ASN A 74 -7.07 14.62 -3.73
C ASN A 74 -6.54 13.21 -3.97
N PRO A 75 -5.34 13.07 -4.58
CA PRO A 75 -4.81 11.76 -4.91
C PRO A 75 -4.69 10.87 -3.68
N HIS A 76 -5.23 9.67 -3.75
CA HIS A 76 -5.05 8.70 -2.69
C HIS A 76 -5.04 7.26 -3.21
N TRP A 77 -4.28 6.43 -2.50
CA TRP A 77 -4.22 4.99 -2.67
C TRP A 77 -5.07 4.33 -1.60
N HIS A 78 -5.97 3.45 -1.99
CA HIS A 78 -6.63 2.52 -1.08
C HIS A 78 -6.00 1.14 -1.19
N GLY A 79 -5.33 0.71 -0.12
CA GLY A 79 -4.60 -0.54 0.01
C GLY A 79 -5.36 -1.60 0.79
N LEU A 80 -5.29 -2.83 0.33
CA LEU A 80 -5.65 -4.02 1.08
C LEU A 80 -4.38 -4.77 1.43
N ILE A 81 -4.12 -4.96 2.72
CA ILE A 81 -2.88 -5.58 3.22
C ILE A 81 -3.21 -6.92 3.88
N ARG A 82 -2.35 -7.90 3.60
CA ARG A 82 -2.27 -9.20 4.25
C ARG A 82 -0.83 -9.44 4.69
N PHE A 83 -0.69 -10.00 5.89
CA PHE A 83 0.61 -10.41 6.44
C PHE A 83 0.89 -11.89 6.16
N PHE A 84 2.16 -12.27 6.28
CA PHE A 84 2.59 -13.66 6.30
C PHE A 84 3.26 -14.00 7.64
N PRO A 85 3.35 -15.28 8.01
CA PRO A 85 4.15 -15.69 9.15
C PRO A 85 5.59 -15.20 9.02
N VAL A 86 6.13 -14.60 10.08
CA VAL A 86 7.53 -14.16 10.17
C VAL A 86 8.14 -14.83 11.40
N ASP A 87 9.34 -15.37 11.25
CA ASP A 87 10.05 -16.03 12.35
C ASP A 87 10.18 -15.10 13.56
N ASN A 88 9.75 -15.59 14.73
CA ASN A 88 9.81 -14.86 16.00
C ASN A 88 8.99 -13.55 16.06
N MET A 89 7.99 -13.36 15.19
CA MET A 89 7.10 -12.20 15.24
C MET A 89 5.64 -12.62 15.06
N SER A 90 4.77 -12.21 15.99
CA SER A 90 3.34 -12.52 15.87
C SER A 90 2.66 -11.62 14.84
N PHE A 91 1.50 -12.04 14.31
CA PHE A 91 0.68 -11.17 13.46
C PHE A 91 0.28 -9.86 14.16
N ALA A 92 0.01 -9.91 15.47
CA ALA A 92 -0.31 -8.73 16.26
C ALA A 92 0.86 -7.74 16.31
N ASP A 93 2.10 -8.23 16.38
CA ASP A 93 3.30 -7.37 16.34
C ASP A 93 3.49 -6.75 14.95
N GLN A 94 3.30 -7.52 13.88
CA GLN A 94 3.36 -7.01 12.49
C GLN A 94 2.30 -5.91 12.26
N GLU A 95 1.08 -6.17 12.71
CA GLU A 95 -0.02 -5.22 12.69
C GLU A 95 0.31 -3.95 13.47
N GLN A 96 0.82 -4.08 14.70
CA GLN A 96 1.21 -2.95 15.53
C GLN A 96 2.33 -2.11 14.88
N ILE A 97 3.30 -2.76 14.23
CA ILE A 97 4.38 -2.07 13.50
C ILE A 97 3.79 -1.27 12.33
N LEU A 98 2.91 -1.86 11.52
CA LEU A 98 2.22 -1.14 10.46
C LEU A 98 1.44 0.04 11.04
N ASP A 99 0.55 -0.21 12.01
CA ASP A 99 -0.39 0.77 12.56
C ASP A 99 0.36 1.99 13.15
N THR A 100 1.54 1.78 13.75
CA THR A 100 2.35 2.85 14.38
C THR A 100 3.34 3.54 13.45
N SER A 101 3.77 2.89 12.37
CA SER A 101 4.81 3.43 11.46
C SER A 101 4.24 4.03 10.17
N ALA A 102 3.04 3.59 9.77
CA ALA A 102 2.43 3.91 8.47
C ALA A 102 2.41 5.41 8.16
N GLU A 103 1.86 6.23 9.07
CA GLU A 103 1.74 7.67 8.86
C GLU A 103 3.10 8.37 8.81
N LYS A 104 3.99 8.05 9.75
CA LYS A 104 5.34 8.62 9.80
C LYS A 104 6.08 8.37 8.49
N LEU A 105 6.12 7.12 8.04
CA LEU A 105 6.85 6.72 6.85
C LEU A 105 6.27 7.33 5.57
N TRP A 106 4.95 7.52 5.52
CA TRP A 106 4.31 8.24 4.42
C TRP A 106 4.69 9.71 4.39
N LYS A 107 4.65 10.38 5.54
CA LYS A 107 5.01 11.81 5.67
C LYS A 107 6.47 12.10 5.33
N GLU A 108 7.38 11.16 5.58
CA GLU A 108 8.77 11.27 5.14
C GLU A 108 8.92 11.26 3.60
N LEU A 109 7.97 10.66 2.89
CA LEU A 109 7.95 10.58 1.42
C LEU A 109 7.08 11.69 0.79
N VAL A 110 5.99 12.05 1.47
CA VAL A 110 4.97 12.99 1.05
C VAL A 110 4.59 13.85 2.27
N PRO A 111 5.29 14.97 2.54
CA PRO A 111 5.13 15.74 3.78
C PRO A 111 3.71 16.24 4.07
N SER A 112 2.91 16.53 3.03
CA SER A 112 1.51 16.93 3.16
C SER A 112 0.53 15.75 3.22
N GLY A 113 1.05 14.52 3.19
CA GLY A 113 0.27 13.31 3.13
C GLY A 113 -0.39 12.95 4.46
N THR A 114 -1.48 12.21 4.36
CA THR A 114 -2.17 11.61 5.50
C THR A 114 -2.32 10.11 5.28
N VAL A 115 -2.42 9.39 6.40
CA VAL A 115 -2.65 7.94 6.38
C VAL A 115 -3.82 7.61 7.28
N ASP A 116 -4.67 6.72 6.82
CA ASP A 116 -5.69 6.05 7.64
C ASP A 116 -5.47 4.55 7.56
N VAL A 117 -5.42 3.87 8.70
CA VAL A 117 -5.24 2.41 8.78
C VAL A 117 -6.38 1.86 9.62
N THR A 118 -7.17 0.96 9.03
CA THR A 118 -8.33 0.38 9.70
C THR A 118 -8.29 -1.16 9.65
N PRO A 119 -8.66 -1.84 10.76
CA PRO A 119 -8.71 -3.29 10.79
C PRO A 119 -9.87 -3.82 9.94
N ILE A 120 -9.60 -4.85 9.14
CA ILE A 120 -10.62 -5.57 8.39
C ILE A 120 -11.22 -6.64 9.30
N THR A 121 -12.38 -6.34 9.87
CA THR A 121 -13.11 -7.27 10.74
C THR A 121 -14.06 -8.20 9.97
N ARG A 122 -14.36 -7.88 8.70
CA ARG A 122 -15.29 -8.64 7.84
C ARG A 122 -14.74 -8.78 6.43
N GLN A 123 -14.31 -9.99 6.06
CA GLN A 123 -13.74 -10.29 4.74
C GLN A 123 -14.73 -10.03 3.59
N ARG A 124 -16.04 -10.22 3.82
CA ARG A 124 -17.06 -9.90 2.81
C ARG A 124 -17.02 -8.42 2.38
N GLY A 125 -16.71 -7.51 3.30
CA GLY A 125 -16.57 -6.09 2.99
C GLY A 125 -15.43 -5.81 2.01
N VAL A 126 -14.39 -6.66 2.01
CA VAL A 126 -13.29 -6.58 1.04
C VAL A 126 -13.79 -6.91 -0.37
N ILE A 127 -14.59 -7.97 -0.52
CA ILE A 127 -15.15 -8.35 -1.83
C ILE A 127 -16.03 -7.24 -2.38
N GLU A 128 -16.89 -6.66 -1.53
CA GLU A 128 -17.76 -5.54 -1.89
C GLU A 128 -16.95 -4.31 -2.30
N TYR A 129 -15.88 -4.01 -1.57
CA TYR A 129 -14.96 -2.92 -1.90
C TYR A 129 -14.25 -3.15 -3.24
N VAL A 130 -13.59 -4.30 -3.41
CA VAL A 130 -12.88 -4.65 -4.66
C VAL A 130 -13.84 -4.62 -5.85
N SER A 131 -15.02 -5.21 -5.73
CA SER A 131 -16.03 -5.22 -6.80
C SER A 131 -16.46 -3.81 -7.20
N LYS A 132 -16.64 -2.92 -6.21
CA LYS A 132 -16.90 -1.50 -6.45
C LYS A 132 -15.74 -0.84 -7.19
N MET A 133 -14.50 -1.07 -6.75
CA MET A 133 -13.31 -0.43 -7.34
C MET A 133 -13.04 -0.89 -8.77
N LEU A 134 -13.27 -2.16 -9.08
CA LEU A 134 -13.15 -2.69 -10.44
C LEU A 134 -14.21 -2.10 -11.40
N GLY A 135 -15.30 -1.56 -10.87
CA GLY A 135 -16.31 -0.84 -11.65
C GLY A 135 -15.88 0.58 -12.08
N PHE A 136 -14.79 1.11 -11.52
CA PHE A 136 -14.25 2.41 -11.89
C PHE A 136 -13.03 2.25 -12.80
N GLU A 137 -13.12 2.75 -14.03
CA GLU A 137 -12.07 2.65 -15.07
C GLU A 137 -10.70 3.10 -14.53
N LEU A 138 -10.63 4.28 -13.90
CA LEU A 138 -9.38 4.81 -13.34
C LEU A 138 -8.73 3.87 -12.31
N SER A 139 -9.54 3.27 -11.43
CA SER A 139 -9.05 2.35 -10.41
C SER A 139 -8.69 0.99 -11.02
N TYR A 140 -9.41 0.54 -12.05
CA TYR A 140 -9.14 -0.69 -12.78
C TYR A 140 -7.90 -0.60 -13.68
N GLU A 141 -7.64 0.54 -14.32
CA GLU A 141 -6.48 0.70 -15.20
C GLU A 141 -5.20 1.00 -14.42
N HIS A 142 -5.34 1.53 -13.20
CA HIS A 142 -4.21 2.05 -12.43
C HIS A 142 -4.03 1.43 -11.05
N PHE A 143 -4.61 0.26 -10.81
CA PHE A 143 -4.26 -0.50 -9.61
C PHE A 143 -2.78 -0.92 -9.63
N VAL A 144 -2.25 -1.15 -8.44
CA VAL A 144 -0.90 -1.63 -8.19
C VAL A 144 -1.01 -3.01 -7.57
N THR A 145 -0.39 -3.98 -8.24
CA THR A 145 -0.35 -5.38 -7.80
C THR A 145 0.81 -5.63 -6.83
N PRO A 146 0.75 -6.74 -6.07
CA PRO A 146 1.89 -7.20 -5.28
C PRO A 146 3.17 -7.39 -6.10
N ASP A 147 3.05 -7.84 -7.36
CA ASP A 147 4.22 -8.05 -8.22
C ASP A 147 4.91 -6.74 -8.61
N GLU A 148 4.16 -5.64 -8.75
CA GLU A 148 4.73 -4.32 -8.99
C GLU A 148 5.55 -3.80 -7.79
N LEU A 149 5.20 -4.22 -6.57
CA LEU A 149 5.85 -3.79 -5.32
C LEU A 149 7.17 -4.54 -5.06
N LYS A 150 7.39 -5.69 -5.70
CA LYS A 150 8.66 -6.45 -5.60
C LYS A 150 9.84 -5.70 -6.22
N LEU A 151 9.58 -4.73 -7.10
CA LEU A 151 10.58 -3.95 -7.83
C LEU A 151 11.08 -2.70 -7.07
N GLY A 152 10.57 -2.46 -5.86
CA GLY A 152 10.90 -1.31 -5.01
C GLY A 152 12.15 -1.49 -4.15
#